data_AF-A0A2N4T5U8-F1
#
_entry.id   AF-A0A2N4T5U8-F1
#
_cell.length_a   1.000
_cell.length_b   1.000
_cell.length_c   1.000
_cell.angle_alpha   90.00
_cell.angle_beta   90.00
_cell.angle_gamma   90.00
#
_symmetry.space_group_name_H-M   'P 1'
#
loop_
_entity.id
_entity.type
_entity.pdbx_description
1 polymer ?
#
loop_
_entity_poly.entity_id
_entity_poly.type
_entity_poly.pdbx_seq_one_letter_code
_entity_poly.pdbx_strand_id
1 'polypeptide(L)'
;MRRTAATVSAVGALTALGLVPAAAHDEVLSTSPEQGAVLETAPEQIELSYSGEIMDIGHQVLVTGPEGQSVTEGPLERDGSQVVQPLAAAGSEEGTYQVVWRVVSSDGHPIEGTYTYEVGDGADTATPAPSLSSTPTEAPADSSDSSAPAQDAAAQESSEGLSGWALGAAVVVPALAVIGLLVLVSRRRKS
;
A
#
# COMPACT_ATOMS: atom_id res chain seq x y z
N MET A 1 -60.84 -8.97 3.29
CA MET A 1 -59.90 -9.00 2.14
C MET A 1 -59.29 -7.60 2.03
N ARG A 2 -57.98 -7.30 2.01
CA ARG A 2 -56.72 -8.05 1.88
C ARG A 2 -55.59 -7.11 2.36
N ARG A 3 -54.68 -7.64 3.20
CA ARG A 3 -53.23 -7.40 3.27
C ARG A 3 -52.72 -5.95 3.13
N THR A 4 -52.47 -5.29 4.27
CA THR A 4 -51.45 -4.22 4.36
C THR A 4 -50.36 -4.67 5.31
N ALA A 5 -49.52 -5.58 4.83
CA ALA A 5 -48.26 -5.94 5.46
C ALA A 5 -47.18 -5.84 4.39
N ALA A 6 -46.00 -5.40 4.82
CA ALA A 6 -44.75 -5.28 4.06
C ALA A 6 -44.62 -4.03 3.17
N THR A 7 -43.93 -3.01 3.71
CA THR A 7 -42.86 -2.27 3.03
C THR A 7 -42.24 -1.23 3.98
N VAL A 8 -41.48 -1.66 4.98
CA VAL A 8 -40.53 -0.75 5.68
C VAL A 8 -39.10 -1.35 5.75
N SER A 9 -38.92 -2.64 5.50
CA SER A 9 -37.62 -3.29 5.68
C SER A 9 -36.86 -3.48 4.37
N ALA A 10 -36.44 -2.40 3.71
CA ALA A 10 -35.53 -2.50 2.56
C ALA A 10 -34.37 -1.50 2.57
N VAL A 11 -34.41 -0.45 3.42
CA VAL A 11 -33.34 0.56 3.49
C VAL A 11 -32.21 0.17 4.46
N GLY A 12 -32.49 -0.69 5.46
CA GLY A 12 -31.49 -1.07 6.48
C GLY A 12 -30.56 -2.24 6.10
N ALA A 13 -30.77 -2.92 4.98
CA ALA A 13 -30.00 -4.11 4.63
C ALA A 13 -28.71 -3.84 3.84
N LEU A 14 -28.50 -2.60 3.38
CA LEU A 14 -27.33 -2.22 2.55
C LEU A 14 -26.12 -1.73 3.36
N THR A 15 -26.26 -1.48 4.66
CA THR A 15 -25.18 -0.90 5.49
C THR A 15 -24.27 -1.93 6.17
N ALA A 16 -24.49 -3.23 5.92
CA ALA A 16 -23.72 -4.31 6.56
C ALA A 16 -22.74 -5.05 5.62
N LEU A 17 -22.54 -4.56 4.39
CA LEU A 17 -21.39 -4.97 3.60
C LEU A 17 -20.19 -4.23 4.19
N GLY A 18 -19.42 -4.92 5.04
CA GLY A 18 -18.24 -4.39 5.70
C GLY A 18 -17.31 -3.71 4.68
N LEU A 19 -16.84 -2.52 5.01
CA LEU A 19 -15.77 -1.87 4.27
C LEU A 19 -14.52 -2.72 4.47
N VAL A 20 -14.20 -3.57 3.50
CA VAL A 20 -12.87 -4.18 3.43
C VAL A 20 -11.94 -3.03 3.04
N PRO A 21 -10.91 -2.71 3.85
CA PRO A 21 -9.94 -1.71 3.46
C PRO A 21 -9.32 -2.13 2.12
N ALA A 22 -9.37 -1.25 1.12
CA ALA A 22 -8.60 -1.44 -0.09
C ALA A 22 -7.14 -1.19 0.25
N ALA A 23 -6.27 -2.18 0.04
CA ALA A 23 -4.83 -1.96 0.10
C ALA A 23 -4.47 -1.02 -1.05
N ALA A 24 -4.03 0.19 -0.72
CA ALA A 24 -3.54 1.14 -1.71
C ALA A 24 -2.09 0.79 -2.10
N HIS A 25 -1.29 0.37 -1.12
CA HIS A 25 0.08 -0.05 -1.35
C HIS A 25 0.15 -1.49 -1.84
N ASP A 26 1.08 -1.72 -2.76
CA ASP A 26 1.48 -3.06 -3.12
C ASP A 26 2.33 -3.69 -2.02
N GLU A 27 2.19 -5.00 -1.86
CA GLU A 27 2.95 -5.78 -0.89
C GLU A 27 3.79 -6.83 -1.62
N VAL A 28 4.95 -7.20 -1.06
CA VAL A 28 5.69 -8.38 -1.53
C VAL A 28 4.89 -9.62 -1.17
N LEU A 29 4.53 -10.41 -2.17
CA LEU A 29 3.83 -11.68 -2.03
C LEU A 29 4.79 -12.86 -1.86
N SER A 30 5.93 -12.84 -2.56
CA SER A 30 6.94 -13.89 -2.52
C SER A 30 8.31 -13.38 -2.96
N THR A 31 9.35 -14.07 -2.49
CA THR A 31 10.73 -13.87 -2.93
C THR A 31 11.31 -15.17 -3.44
N SER A 32 12.19 -15.09 -4.43
CA SER A 32 13.06 -16.20 -4.85
C SER A 32 14.51 -15.71 -4.82
N PRO A 33 15.39 -16.28 -3.98
CA PRO A 33 15.10 -17.29 -2.97
C PRO A 33 14.06 -16.82 -1.92
N GLU A 34 13.36 -17.78 -1.33
CA GLU A 34 12.45 -17.49 -0.22
C GLU A 34 13.22 -16.87 0.95
N GLN A 35 12.55 -16.00 1.71
CA GLN A 35 13.15 -15.42 2.90
C GLN A 35 13.54 -16.52 3.89
N GLY A 36 14.81 -16.50 4.33
CA GLY A 36 15.39 -17.50 5.21
C GLY A 36 15.71 -18.83 4.52
N ALA A 37 15.63 -18.90 3.17
CA ALA A 37 16.03 -20.10 2.45
C ALA A 37 17.51 -20.41 2.68
N VAL A 38 17.83 -21.71 2.79
CA VAL A 38 19.19 -22.23 2.79
C VAL A 38 19.39 -22.98 1.47
N LEU A 39 20.37 -22.55 0.69
CA LEU A 39 20.63 -23.05 -0.66
C LEU A 39 21.98 -23.76 -0.71
N GLU A 40 22.05 -24.88 -1.42
CA GLU A 40 23.34 -25.55 -1.68
C GLU A 40 24.22 -24.71 -2.63
N THR A 41 23.62 -23.91 -3.50
CA THR A 41 24.32 -23.09 -4.50
C THR A 41 23.69 -21.71 -4.56
N ALA A 42 24.53 -20.68 -4.71
CA ALA A 42 24.06 -19.31 -4.87
C ALA A 42 23.18 -19.17 -6.12
N PRO A 43 22.07 -18.41 -6.05
CA PRO A 43 21.19 -18.19 -7.19
C PRO A 43 21.83 -17.22 -8.19
N GLU A 44 21.40 -17.31 -9.46
CA GLU A 44 21.84 -16.37 -10.51
C GLU A 44 21.11 -15.02 -10.44
N GLN A 45 19.98 -14.96 -9.74
CA GLN A 45 19.13 -13.77 -9.64
C GLN A 45 18.31 -13.77 -8.35
N ILE A 46 17.84 -12.59 -7.97
CA ILE A 46 16.73 -12.41 -7.03
C ILE A 46 15.46 -12.08 -7.80
N GLU A 47 14.34 -12.65 -7.38
CA GLU A 47 13.01 -12.31 -7.89
C GLU A 47 12.09 -11.90 -6.72
N LEU A 48 11.37 -10.80 -6.89
CA LEU A 48 10.34 -10.34 -5.97
C LEU A 48 9.01 -10.23 -6.72
N SER A 49 7.97 -10.88 -6.21
CA SER A 49 6.60 -10.78 -6.73
C SER A 49 5.78 -9.89 -5.83
N TYR A 50 5.03 -8.96 -6.40
CA TYR A 50 4.20 -7.99 -5.68
C TYR A 50 2.72 -8.21 -5.95
N SER A 51 1.86 -7.65 -5.11
CA SER A 51 0.40 -7.71 -5.26
C SER A 51 -0.15 -6.89 -6.42
N GLY A 52 0.66 -5.99 -6.99
CA GLY A 52 0.28 -5.15 -8.12
C GLY A 52 1.50 -4.68 -8.93
N GLU A 53 1.23 -3.88 -9.97
CA GLU A 53 2.24 -3.44 -10.92
C GLU A 53 3.19 -2.42 -10.29
N ILE A 54 4.49 -2.68 -10.41
CA ILE A 54 5.52 -1.78 -9.93
C ILE A 54 5.78 -0.68 -10.96
N MET A 55 5.92 0.56 -10.50
CA MET A 55 6.22 1.69 -11.38
C MET A 55 7.66 1.63 -11.91
N ASP A 56 7.86 2.21 -13.10
CA ASP A 56 9.15 2.26 -13.79
C ASP A 56 10.16 3.27 -13.21
N ILE A 57 9.90 3.78 -12.00
CA ILE A 57 10.72 4.78 -11.33
C ILE A 57 11.05 4.34 -9.91
N GLY A 58 12.23 4.73 -9.42
CA GLY A 58 12.59 4.60 -8.01
C GLY A 58 12.72 3.17 -7.49
N HIS A 59 12.90 2.17 -8.37
CA HIS A 59 13.14 0.78 -8.01
C HIS A 59 14.64 0.47 -7.89
N GLN A 60 15.01 -0.29 -6.87
CA GLN A 60 16.38 -0.73 -6.63
C GLN A 60 16.39 -2.01 -5.78
N VAL A 61 17.27 -2.94 -6.13
CA VAL A 61 17.55 -4.14 -5.33
C VAL A 61 19.07 -4.22 -5.17
N LEU A 62 19.52 -4.33 -3.93
CA LEU A 62 20.92 -4.50 -3.58
C LEU A 62 21.07 -5.81 -2.81
N VAL A 63 22.07 -6.61 -3.18
CA VAL A 63 22.41 -7.87 -2.53
C VAL A 63 23.84 -7.81 -2.05
N THR A 64 24.02 -8.06 -0.76
CA THR A 64 25.32 -8.04 -0.08
C THR A 64 25.65 -9.44 0.42
N GLY A 65 26.85 -9.90 0.09
CA GLY A 65 27.38 -11.20 0.51
C GLY A 65 27.90 -11.21 1.96
N PRO A 66 28.35 -12.37 2.43
CA PRO A 66 28.75 -12.58 3.82
C PRO A 66 29.98 -11.74 4.25
N GLU A 67 30.85 -11.35 3.31
CA GLU A 67 31.99 -10.46 3.58
C GLU A 67 31.67 -8.96 3.41
N GLY A 68 30.40 -8.61 3.16
CA GLY A 68 29.95 -7.22 3.00
C GLY A 68 30.13 -6.64 1.59
N GLN A 69 30.53 -7.47 0.62
CA GLN A 69 30.64 -7.12 -0.79
C GLN A 69 29.27 -7.11 -1.48
N SER A 70 29.07 -6.17 -2.41
CA SER A 70 27.91 -6.21 -3.30
C SER A 70 28.07 -7.34 -4.31
N VAL A 71 27.05 -8.18 -4.44
CA VAL A 71 26.95 -9.24 -5.47
C VAL A 71 25.88 -8.94 -6.53
N THR A 72 25.24 -7.77 -6.45
CA THR A 72 24.33 -7.27 -7.48
C THR A 72 25.05 -7.02 -8.80
N GLU A 73 24.49 -7.53 -9.91
CA GLU A 73 25.02 -7.34 -11.26
C GLU A 73 23.93 -6.90 -12.24
N GLY A 74 24.33 -6.13 -13.26
CA GLY A 74 23.44 -5.74 -14.34
C GLY A 74 22.29 -4.80 -13.93
N PRO A 75 21.44 -4.41 -14.89
CA PRO A 75 20.24 -3.65 -14.60
C PRO A 75 19.18 -4.52 -13.93
N LEU A 76 18.38 -3.90 -13.06
CA LEU A 76 17.15 -4.49 -12.56
C LEU A 76 16.12 -4.55 -13.69
N GLU A 77 15.47 -5.70 -13.81
CA GLU A 77 14.42 -5.95 -14.79
C GLU A 77 13.06 -6.00 -14.11
N ARG A 78 12.04 -5.49 -14.79
CA ARG A 78 10.67 -5.44 -14.27
C ARG A 78 9.70 -5.91 -15.33
N ASP A 79 8.76 -6.75 -14.93
CA ASP A 79 7.62 -7.15 -15.76
C ASP A 79 6.35 -7.14 -14.91
N GLY A 80 5.55 -6.07 -15.07
CA GLY A 80 4.33 -5.87 -14.31
C GLY A 80 4.57 -5.86 -12.79
N SER A 81 4.10 -6.91 -12.12
CA SER A 81 4.24 -7.13 -10.67
C SER A 81 5.47 -7.94 -10.28
N GLN A 82 6.40 -8.18 -11.19
CA GLN A 82 7.65 -8.90 -10.93
C GLN A 82 8.86 -7.99 -11.09
N VAL A 83 9.82 -8.14 -10.18
CA VAL A 83 11.12 -7.48 -10.22
C VAL A 83 12.21 -8.56 -10.15
N VAL A 84 13.15 -8.52 -11.08
CA VAL A 84 14.28 -9.45 -11.18
C VAL A 84 15.57 -8.67 -11.11
N GLN A 85 16.47 -9.07 -10.21
CA GLN A 85 17.81 -8.51 -10.07
C GLN A 85 18.85 -9.59 -10.35
N PRO A 86 19.59 -9.51 -11.46
CA PRO A 86 20.72 -10.42 -11.70
C PRO A 86 21.81 -10.28 -10.64
N LEU A 87 22.49 -11.39 -10.35
CA LEU A 87 23.60 -11.48 -9.42
C LEU A 87 24.88 -11.93 -10.12
N ALA A 88 26.02 -11.51 -9.56
CA ALA A 88 27.31 -11.97 -10.00
C ALA A 88 27.50 -13.45 -9.66
N ALA A 89 27.86 -14.25 -10.67
CA ALA A 89 28.17 -15.68 -10.51
C ALA A 89 29.29 -15.95 -9.48
N ALA A 90 30.09 -14.94 -9.14
CA ALA A 90 31.14 -15.00 -8.11
C ALA A 90 30.61 -14.89 -6.66
N GLY A 91 29.31 -14.72 -6.44
CA GLY A 91 28.68 -14.81 -5.12
C GLY A 91 28.62 -16.24 -4.57
N SER A 92 29.66 -17.04 -4.76
CA SER A 92 29.74 -18.45 -4.34
C SER A 92 30.25 -18.62 -2.92
N GLU A 93 30.40 -17.54 -2.17
CA GLU A 93 30.83 -17.61 -0.78
C GLU A 93 29.71 -18.20 0.05
N GLU A 94 30.06 -19.16 0.89
CA GLU A 94 29.12 -19.73 1.84
C GLU A 94 28.83 -18.71 2.95
N GLY A 95 27.57 -18.64 3.37
CA GLY A 95 27.13 -17.77 4.45
C GLY A 95 25.84 -17.02 4.13
N THR A 96 25.53 -16.06 4.99
CA THR A 96 24.31 -15.26 4.91
C THR A 96 24.45 -14.12 3.92
N TYR A 97 23.50 -14.04 3.00
CA TYR A 97 23.31 -12.94 2.07
C TYR A 97 22.15 -12.07 2.53
N GLN A 98 22.31 -10.75 2.40
CA GLN A 98 21.26 -9.78 2.68
C GLN A 98 20.77 -9.15 1.38
N VAL A 99 19.46 -9.18 1.20
CA VAL A 99 18.76 -8.45 0.15
C VAL A 99 18.10 -7.23 0.77
N VAL A 100 18.33 -6.06 0.18
CA VAL A 100 17.66 -4.81 0.50
C VAL A 100 17.00 -4.32 -0.77
N TRP A 101 15.73 -3.96 -0.70
CA TRP A 101 14.97 -3.56 -1.87
C TRP A 101 14.10 -2.34 -1.57
N ARG A 102 13.83 -1.58 -2.62
CA ARG A 102 12.88 -0.47 -2.65
C ARG A 102 12.21 -0.46 -4.01
N VAL A 103 10.89 -0.25 -4.05
CA VAL A 103 10.13 -0.03 -5.28
C VAL A 103 9.08 1.05 -5.06
N VAL A 104 8.48 1.55 -6.14
CA VAL A 104 7.33 2.45 -6.08
C VAL A 104 6.08 1.66 -6.49
N SER A 105 5.15 1.55 -5.56
CA SER A 105 3.85 0.87 -5.76
C SER A 105 3.03 1.56 -6.84
N SER A 106 2.08 0.84 -7.42
CA SER A 106 1.06 1.33 -8.35
C SER A 106 0.30 2.57 -7.88
N ASP A 107 0.23 2.82 -6.57
CA ASP A 107 -0.38 4.04 -5.99
C ASP A 107 0.56 5.24 -5.86
N GLY A 108 1.83 5.07 -6.26
CA GLY A 108 2.85 6.12 -6.30
C GLY A 108 3.69 6.24 -5.02
N HIS A 109 3.44 5.44 -3.99
CA HIS A 109 4.24 5.48 -2.76
C HIS A 109 5.41 4.50 -2.80
N PRO A 110 6.58 4.88 -2.27
CA PRO A 110 7.68 3.95 -2.11
C PRO A 110 7.38 2.94 -1.01
N ILE A 111 7.71 1.68 -1.29
CA ILE A 111 7.75 0.58 -0.33
C ILE A 111 9.17 0.00 -0.32
N GLU A 112 9.62 -0.44 0.83
CA GLU A 112 10.97 -0.97 1.02
C GLU A 112 10.98 -2.13 2.01
N GLY A 113 12.04 -2.92 1.95
CA GLY A 113 12.23 -4.04 2.86
C GLY A 113 13.60 -4.66 2.77
N THR A 114 13.83 -5.60 3.66
CA THR A 114 15.05 -6.40 3.70
C THR A 114 14.73 -7.84 4.08
N TYR A 115 15.50 -8.76 3.52
CA TYR A 115 15.39 -10.17 3.83
C TYR A 115 16.76 -10.84 3.65
N THR A 116 16.93 -12.04 4.19
CA THR A 116 18.18 -12.80 4.08
C THR A 116 17.93 -14.18 3.51
N TYR A 117 18.94 -14.74 2.86
CA TYR A 117 19.03 -16.17 2.51
C TYR A 117 20.46 -16.65 2.83
N GLU A 118 20.66 -17.95 2.90
CA GLU A 118 21.95 -18.58 3.20
C GLU A 118 22.38 -19.47 2.04
N VAL A 119 23.69 -19.53 1.78
CA VAL A 119 24.31 -20.44 0.81
C VAL A 119 25.31 -21.33 1.56
N GLY A 120 25.31 -22.63 1.29
CA GLY A 120 26.22 -23.61 1.90
C GLY A 120 25.54 -24.55 2.90
N ASP A 121 26.36 -25.26 3.68
CA ASP A 121 25.94 -26.32 4.60
C ASP A 121 25.27 -25.79 5.90
N GLY A 122 24.13 -25.10 5.76
CA GLY A 122 23.31 -24.56 6.87
C GLY A 122 21.98 -25.31 7.12
N ALA A 123 21.72 -26.39 6.39
CA ALA A 123 20.38 -26.99 6.26
C ALA A 123 19.80 -27.66 7.53
N ASP A 124 20.56 -27.76 8.63
CA ASP A 124 20.15 -28.54 9.80
C ASP A 124 19.36 -27.77 10.88
N THR A 125 19.11 -26.46 10.73
CA THR A 125 18.29 -25.70 11.71
C THR A 125 17.23 -24.84 11.03
N ALA A 126 16.15 -25.48 10.59
CA ALA A 126 14.94 -24.77 10.14
C ALA A 126 14.36 -23.92 11.29
N THR A 127 14.61 -22.62 11.22
CA THR A 127 13.99 -21.56 12.03
C THR A 127 12.59 -21.26 11.46
N PRO A 128 11.56 -20.97 12.28
CA PRO A 128 10.20 -20.76 11.78
C PRO A 128 10.11 -19.62 10.75
N ALA A 129 9.12 -19.75 9.85
CA ALA A 129 8.87 -18.85 8.72
C ALA A 129 9.04 -17.37 9.07
N PRO A 130 10.00 -16.67 8.45
CA PRO A 130 10.14 -15.23 8.62
C PRO A 130 8.99 -14.50 7.93
N SER A 131 8.50 -13.43 8.57
CA SER A 131 7.48 -12.56 7.99
C SER A 131 8.18 -11.53 7.13
N LEU A 132 7.81 -11.44 5.85
CA LEU A 132 8.17 -10.34 4.99
C LEU A 132 7.51 -9.08 5.58
N SER A 133 8.30 -8.17 6.11
CA SER A 133 7.82 -6.88 6.59
C SER A 133 8.19 -5.83 5.55
N SER A 134 7.20 -5.36 4.79
CA SER A 134 7.32 -4.16 3.98
C SER A 134 6.90 -2.99 4.85
N THR A 135 7.78 -2.00 5.01
CA THR A 135 7.45 -0.78 5.74
C THR A 135 7.17 0.33 4.74
N PRO A 136 5.95 0.89 4.70
CA PRO A 136 5.72 2.11 3.94
C PRO A 136 6.57 3.23 4.55
N THR A 137 7.30 3.96 3.70
CA THR A 137 7.98 5.18 4.14
C THR A 137 6.91 6.25 4.40
N GLU A 138 6.49 6.41 5.65
CA GLU A 138 5.60 7.50 6.05
C GLU A 138 6.32 8.85 5.84
N ALA A 139 5.78 9.71 4.97
CA ALA A 139 6.21 11.09 4.89
C ALA A 139 5.95 11.77 6.25
N PRO A 140 6.86 12.62 6.77
CA PRO A 140 6.68 13.19 8.10
C PRO A 140 5.36 13.96 8.17
N ALA A 141 4.48 13.51 9.07
CA ALA A 141 3.30 14.27 9.46
C ALA A 141 3.76 15.63 9.99
N ASP A 142 3.37 16.68 9.29
CA ASP A 142 3.58 18.07 9.65
C ASP A 142 3.05 18.30 11.08
N SER A 143 3.96 18.31 12.04
CA SER A 143 3.68 18.76 13.40
C SER A 143 3.57 20.28 13.33
N SER A 144 2.34 20.76 13.16
CA SER A 144 1.97 22.15 13.42
C SER A 144 2.14 22.45 14.91
N ASP A 145 3.39 22.66 15.34
CA ASP A 145 3.71 23.24 16.64
C ASP A 145 3.64 24.77 16.51
N SER A 146 2.60 25.31 17.13
CA SER A 146 2.32 26.73 17.21
C SER A 146 3.22 27.38 18.27
N SER A 147 4.17 28.18 17.82
CA SER A 147 4.87 29.14 18.69
C SER A 147 4.78 30.55 18.10
N ALA A 148 4.14 31.44 18.87
CA ALA A 148 3.91 32.86 18.59
C ALA A 148 5.21 33.67 18.47
N PRO A 149 5.12 34.92 17.96
CA PRO A 149 5.12 36.02 18.91
C PRO A 149 4.08 37.11 18.64
N ALA A 150 3.63 37.72 19.74
CA ALA A 150 2.77 38.90 19.77
C ALA A 150 3.50 40.14 19.25
N GLN A 151 2.85 40.97 18.44
CA GLN A 151 2.86 42.44 18.57
C GLN A 151 1.53 43.05 18.07
N ASP A 152 1.14 44.05 18.86
CA ASP A 152 -0.07 44.85 18.89
C ASP A 152 -0.13 45.92 17.77
N ALA A 153 -1.32 46.14 17.20
CA ALA A 153 -1.92 47.46 16.93
C ALA A 153 -2.99 47.41 15.81
N ALA A 154 -4.24 47.38 16.25
CA ALA A 154 -5.42 48.08 15.75
C ALA A 154 -5.59 48.36 14.24
N ALA A 155 -6.57 47.67 13.64
CA ALA A 155 -7.72 48.34 13.00
C ALA A 155 -8.89 47.35 12.94
N GLN A 156 -9.96 47.70 13.65
CA GLN A 156 -11.26 47.03 13.58
C GLN A 156 -11.86 47.25 12.18
N GLU A 157 -12.63 46.29 11.65
CA GLU A 157 -14.03 46.45 11.23
C GLU A 157 -14.67 45.08 10.92
N SER A 158 -15.67 44.74 11.72
CA SER A 158 -16.85 43.89 11.49
C SER A 158 -16.92 42.92 10.30
N SER A 159 -17.11 41.63 10.58
CA SER A 159 -18.43 40.98 10.46
C SER A 159 -18.38 39.50 10.87
N GLU A 160 -19.01 39.24 12.00
CA GLU A 160 -19.90 38.12 12.33
C GLU A 160 -19.65 36.76 11.63
N GLY A 161 -19.28 35.79 12.46
CA GLY A 161 -18.88 34.46 12.04
C GLY A 161 -20.00 33.60 11.45
N LEU A 162 -19.56 32.64 10.64
CA LEU A 162 -20.34 31.46 10.27
C LEU A 162 -19.41 30.24 10.21
N SER A 163 -19.30 29.60 11.37
CA SER A 163 -19.22 28.16 11.64
C SER A 163 -19.12 27.18 10.46
N GLY A 164 -18.14 26.27 10.52
CA GLY A 164 -18.16 24.80 10.27
C GLY A 164 -19.20 24.06 9.40
N TRP A 165 -20.04 24.67 8.56
CA TRP A 165 -21.02 23.95 7.72
C TRP A 165 -20.62 23.84 6.23
N ALA A 166 -19.52 24.48 5.81
CA ALA A 166 -19.19 24.62 4.39
C ALA A 166 -18.72 23.33 3.68
N LEU A 167 -18.55 22.20 4.37
CA LEU A 167 -18.22 20.89 3.75
C LEU A 167 -19.37 19.86 3.80
N GLY A 168 -20.56 20.22 4.29
CA GLY A 168 -21.74 19.34 4.27
C GLY A 168 -22.57 19.41 2.98
N ALA A 169 -22.44 20.47 2.19
CA ALA A 169 -23.34 20.75 1.06
C ALA A 169 -22.92 20.08 -0.26
N ALA A 170 -21.70 19.55 -0.38
CA ALA A 170 -21.22 18.97 -1.63
C ALA A 170 -21.72 17.52 -1.89
N VAL A 171 -22.29 16.83 -0.89
CA VAL A 171 -22.75 15.42 -1.02
C VAL A 171 -24.28 15.26 -0.89
N VAL A 172 -24.98 16.20 -0.25
CA VAL A 172 -26.44 16.08 -0.01
C VAL A 172 -27.28 16.36 -1.26
N VAL A 173 -26.82 17.25 -2.14
CA VAL A 173 -27.56 17.66 -3.36
C VAL A 173 -27.69 16.53 -4.40
N PRO A 174 -26.65 15.75 -4.76
CA PRO A 174 -26.82 14.67 -5.74
C PRO A 174 -27.70 13.51 -5.23
N ALA A 175 -27.66 13.20 -3.92
CA ALA A 175 -28.44 12.11 -3.34
C ALA A 175 -29.97 12.36 -3.41
N LEU A 176 -30.40 13.61 -3.14
CA LEU A 176 -31.81 13.97 -3.22
C LEU A 176 -32.33 14.00 -4.68
N ALA A 177 -31.48 14.35 -5.64
CA ALA A 177 -31.83 14.35 -7.06
C ALA A 177 -32.10 12.92 -7.59
N VAL A 178 -31.28 11.94 -7.20
CA VAL A 178 -31.47 10.53 -7.60
C VAL A 178 -32.75 9.96 -7.00
N ILE A 179 -33.04 10.26 -5.72
CA ILE A 179 -34.27 9.83 -5.05
C ILE A 179 -35.50 10.47 -5.72
N GLY A 180 -35.45 11.77 -6.03
CA GLY A 180 -36.52 12.47 -6.73
C GLY A 180 -36.81 11.88 -8.12
N LEU A 181 -35.77 11.55 -8.89
CA LEU A 181 -35.90 10.94 -10.21
C LEU A 181 -36.54 9.54 -10.13
N LEU A 182 -36.12 8.72 -9.17
CA LEU A 182 -36.68 7.37 -8.96
C LEU A 182 -38.17 7.41 -8.58
N VAL A 183 -38.56 8.35 -7.72
CA VAL A 183 -39.98 8.54 -7.34
C VAL A 183 -40.81 9.01 -8.55
N LEU A 184 -40.30 9.92 -9.37
CA LEU A 184 -40.99 10.41 -10.57
C LEU A 184 -41.21 9.29 -11.60
N VAL A 185 -40.18 8.48 -11.87
CA VAL A 185 -40.26 7.36 -12.84
C VAL A 185 -41.21 6.27 -12.34
N SER A 186 -41.23 5.99 -11.03
CA SER A 186 -42.14 5.00 -10.44
C SER A 186 -43.62 5.44 -10.51
N ARG A 187 -43.90 6.74 -10.40
CA ARG A 187 -45.26 7.30 -10.58
C ARG A 187 -45.73 7.24 -12.02
N ARG A 188 -44.84 7.50 -12.99
CA ARG A 188 -45.17 7.45 -14.43
C ARG A 188 -45.41 6.03 -14.96
N ARG A 189 -44.84 5.01 -14.34
CA ARG A 189 -45.12 3.60 -14.71
C ARG A 189 -46.44 3.07 -14.16
N LYS A 190 -47.11 3.82 -13.29
CA LYS A 190 -48.33 3.38 -12.60
C LYS A 190 -49.57 4.23 -12.95
N SER A 191 -49.44 5.19 -13.84
CA SER A 191 -50.52 5.80 -14.62
C SER A 191 -50.52 5.22 -16.01
#